data_AF-A0A3S1GKM4-F1
#
_entry.id   AF-A0A3S1GKM4-F1
#
_cell.length_a   1.000
_cell.length_b   1.000
_cell.length_c   1.000
_cell.angle_alpha   90.00
_cell.angle_beta   90.00
_cell.angle_gamma   90.00
#
_symmetry.space_group_name_H-M   'P 1'
#
loop_
_entity.id
_entity.type
_entity.pdbx_description
1 polymer ?
#
loop_
_entity_poly.entity_id
_entity_poly.type
_entity_poly.pdbx_seq_one_letter_code
_entity_poly.pdbx_strand_id
1 'polypeptide(L)' 'MTRQNYLFTSESVAEGHPDKVCDRISDEIVDLVYREARKTGMDPWKVRVAC' A
#
# COMPACT_ATOMS: atom_id res chain seq x y z
N MET A 1 37.21 -5.00 3.06
CA MET A 1 36.66 -5.06 1.69
C MET A 1 36.46 -3.63 1.21
N THR A 2 37.19 -3.21 0.18
CA THR A 2 36.97 -1.93 -0.50
C THR A 2 35.61 -1.97 -1.18
N ARG A 3 34.74 -0.99 -0.92
CA ARG A 3 33.46 -0.88 -1.62
C ARG A 3 33.75 -0.69 -3.11
N GLN A 4 33.35 -1.65 -3.93
CA GLN A 4 33.39 -1.52 -5.38
C GLN A 4 32.40 -0.43 -5.79
N ASN A 5 32.81 0.47 -6.68
CA ASN A 5 31.88 1.43 -7.27
C ASN A 5 30.91 0.63 -8.17
N TYR A 6 29.62 0.77 -7.94
CA TYR A 6 28.57 0.18 -8.77
C TYR A 6 27.59 1.26 -9.22
N LEU A 7 27.04 1.09 -10.42
CA LEU A 7 25.99 1.96 -10.94
C LEU A 7 24.64 1.37 -10.57
N PHE A 8 23.78 2.18 -9.96
CA PHE A 8 22.42 1.83 -9.59
C PHE A 8 21.46 2.88 -10.14
N THR A 9 20.37 2.42 -10.74
CA THR A 9 19.32 3.27 -11.28
C THR A 9 17.98 2.81 -10.73
N SER A 10 17.13 3.75 -10.34
CA SER A 10 15.76 3.51 -9.90
C SER A 10 14.82 4.37 -10.73
N GLU A 11 13.59 3.88 -10.88
CA GLU A 11 12.48 4.62 -11.47
C GLU A 11 11.34 4.77 -10.46
N SER A 12 10.41 5.67 -10.77
CA SER A 12 9.17 5.88 -10.03
C SER A 12 8.11 6.38 -10.99
N VAL A 13 6.84 6.12 -10.68
CA VAL A 13 5.70 6.63 -11.41
C VAL A 13 4.93 7.63 -10.55
N ALA A 14 4.24 8.59 -11.18
CA ALA A 14 3.43 9.58 -10.46
C ALA A 14 2.07 9.01 -10.05
N GLU A 15 1.37 9.69 -9.14
CA GLU A 15 0.03 9.31 -8.65
C GLU A 15 -1.05 9.20 -9.74
N GLY A 16 -0.83 9.80 -10.91
CA GLY A 16 -1.70 9.67 -12.08
C GLY A 16 -1.45 8.42 -12.94
N HIS A 17 -0.40 7.66 -12.65
CA HIS A 17 -0.10 6.41 -13.37
C HIS A 17 -1.20 5.38 -13.07
N PRO A 18 -1.71 4.63 -14.08
CA PRO A 18 -2.79 3.69 -13.88
C PRO A 18 -2.54 2.70 -12.73
N ASP A 19 -1.31 2.17 -12.61
CA ASP A 19 -0.95 1.28 -11.49
C ASP A 19 -1.12 1.95 -10.12
N LYS A 20 -0.69 3.22 -9.97
CA LYS A 20 -0.84 3.96 -8.72
C LYS A 20 -2.28 4.35 -8.44
N VAL A 21 -3.08 4.59 -9.49
CA VAL A 21 -4.52 4.79 -9.36
C VAL A 21 -5.18 3.50 -8.83
N CYS A 22 -4.79 2.34 -9.33
CA CYS A 22 -5.26 1.05 -8.83
C CYS A 22 -4.84 0.83 -7.36
N ASP A 23 -3.56 1.04 -7.04
CA ASP A 23 -3.05 0.96 -5.66
C ASP A 23 -3.89 1.81 -4.72
N ARG A 24 -4.15 3.08 -5.09
CA ARG A 24 -4.93 4.01 -4.26
C ARG A 24 -6.37 3.56 -4.07
N ILE A 25 -6.99 2.98 -5.10
CA ILE A 25 -8.36 2.45 -4.99
C ILE A 25 -8.38 1.27 -4.03
N SER A 26 -7.45 0.32 -4.16
CA SER A 26 -7.36 -0.83 -3.26
C SER A 26 -7.08 -0.41 -1.81
N ASP A 27 -6.17 0.54 -1.59
CA ASP A 27 -5.84 1.03 -0.25
C ASP A 27 -7.05 1.72 0.42
N GLU A 28 -7.83 2.51 -0.31
CA GLU A 28 -9.04 3.15 0.23
C GLU A 28 -10.10 2.13 0.69
N ILE A 29 -10.21 1.00 0.00
CA ILE A 29 -11.09 -0.11 0.42
C ILE A 29 -10.58 -0.72 1.72
N VAL A 30 -9.27 -1.03 1.80
CA VAL A 30 -8.65 -1.55 3.02
C VAL A 30 -8.88 -0.58 4.18
N ASP A 31 -8.62 0.70 3.98
CA ASP A 31 -8.79 1.74 5.00
C ASP A 31 -10.23 1.86 5.47
N LEU A 32 -11.21 1.76 4.57
CA LEU A 32 -12.62 1.79 4.93
C LEU A 32 -12.98 0.59 5.83
N VAL A 33 -12.57 -0.62 5.45
CA VAL A 33 -12.88 -1.83 6.22
C VAL A 33 -12.23 -1.76 7.60
N TYR A 34 -10.98 -1.32 7.70
CA TYR A 34 -10.30 -1.15 8.99
C TYR A 34 -10.97 -0.07 9.86
N ARG A 35 -11.41 1.05 9.27
CA ARG A 35 -12.19 2.08 9.97
C ARG A 35 -13.49 1.52 10.53
N GLU A 36 -14.24 0.74 9.75
CA GLU A 36 -15.51 0.17 10.19
C GLU A 36 -15.32 -0.94 11.25
N ALA A 37 -14.28 -1.75 11.15
CA ALA A 37 -13.96 -2.75 12.18
C ALA A 37 -13.73 -2.07 13.55
N ARG A 38 -12.95 -0.97 13.58
CA ARG A 38 -12.72 -0.19 14.81
C ARG A 38 -14.01 0.39 15.38
N LYS A 39 -14.91 0.89 14.54
CA LYS A 39 -16.20 1.48 14.98
C LYS A 39 -17.14 0.45 15.59
N THR A 40 -17.14 -0.76 15.05
CA THR A 40 -18.05 -1.84 15.46
C THR A 40 -17.52 -2.68 16.63
N GLY A 41 -16.34 -2.34 17.17
CA GLY A 41 -15.70 -3.08 18.26
C GLY A 41 -15.04 -4.39 17.82
N MET A 42 -14.89 -4.61 16.51
CA MET A 42 -14.11 -5.71 15.97
C MET A 42 -12.61 -5.40 16.10
N ASP A 43 -11.84 -6.39 16.54
CA ASP A 43 -10.37 -6.32 16.55
C ASP A 43 -9.83 -6.16 15.12
N PRO A 44 -9.18 -5.03 14.77
CA PRO A 44 -8.69 -4.77 13.43
C PRO A 44 -7.68 -5.81 12.94
N TRP A 45 -6.94 -6.46 13.85
CA TRP A 45 -5.95 -7.47 13.49
C TRP A 45 -6.56 -8.78 12.96
N LYS A 46 -7.86 -8.97 13.19
CA LYS A 46 -8.63 -10.10 12.66
C LYS A 46 -9.27 -9.81 11.30
N VAL A 47 -9.23 -8.56 10.85
CA VAL A 47 -9.74 -8.16 9.54
C VAL A 47 -8.86 -8.77 8.44
N ARG A 48 -9.50 -9.26 7.39
CA ARG A 48 -8.85 -9.79 6.18
C ARG A 48 -9.53 -9.15 4.98
N VAL A 49 -8.75 -8.46 4.17
CA VAL A 49 -9.18 -7.80 2.93
C VAL A 49 -8.13 -8.13 1.88
N ALA A 50 -8.58 -8.52 0.70
CA ALA A 50 -7.73 -8.80 -0.45
C ALA A 50 -8.44 -8.24 -1.69
N CYS A 51 -8.05 -7.03 -2.07
CA CYS A 51 -8.58 -6.26 -3.19
C CYS A 51 -7.42 -5.69 -4.00
#